data_AF-A0A7Z8Z4I0-F1
#
_entry.id   AF-A0A7Z8Z4I0-F1
#
_cell.length_a   1.000
_cell.length_b   1.000
_cell.length_c   1.000
_cell.angle_alpha   90.00
_cell.angle_beta   90.00
_cell.angle_gamma   90.00
#
_symmetry.space_group_name_H-M   'P 1'
#
loop_
_entity.id
_entity.type
_entity.pdbx_description
1 polymer ?
#
loop_
_entity_poly.entity_id
_entity_poly.type
_entity_poly.pdbx_seq_one_letter_code
_entity_poly.pdbx_strand_id
1 'polypeptide(L)' 'MRNNPWKTELKVARSQRNKLQTMSARLTEMTCEWDGLSGWLETESERLVESIDQHIQALDEQIRDWANGRSDREVE' A
#
# COMPACT_ATOMS: atom_id res chain seq x y z
N MET A 1 20.65 20.22 10.66
CA MET A 1 19.53 19.58 9.94
C MET A 1 18.26 19.82 10.73
N ARG A 2 17.27 20.50 10.14
CA ARG A 2 15.97 20.73 10.78
C ARG A 2 15.24 19.37 10.82
N ASN A 3 14.90 18.86 12.00
CA ASN A 3 14.18 17.60 12.12
C ASN A 3 12.84 17.71 11.37
N ASN A 4 12.62 16.83 10.39
CA ASN A 4 11.32 16.75 9.72
C ASN A 4 10.26 16.41 10.79
N PRO A 5 9.21 17.24 10.97
CA PRO A 5 8.17 17.00 11.98
C PRO A 5 7.43 15.67 11.77
N TRP A 6 7.41 15.15 10.55
CA TRP A 6 6.71 13.92 10.15
C TRP A 6 7.56 12.65 10.25
N LYS A 7 8.65 12.67 11.04
CA LYS A 7 9.61 11.56 11.11
C LYS A 7 8.96 10.25 11.58
N THR A 8 7.99 10.32 12.49
CA THR A 8 7.29 9.15 13.03
C THR A 8 6.34 8.56 12.00
N GLU A 9 5.54 9.40 11.35
CA GLU A 9 4.59 9.08 10.30
C GLU A 9 5.32 8.43 9.12
N LEU A 10 6.43 9.02 8.67
CA LEU A 10 7.29 8.46 7.63
C LEU A 10 7.80 7.06 7.99
N LYS A 11 8.21 6.85 9.25
CA LYS A 11 8.67 5.52 9.70
C LYS A 11 7.55 4.49 9.65
N VAL A 12 6.37 4.86 10.13
CA VAL A 12 5.20 3.97 10.16
C VAL A 12 4.71 3.65 8.75
N ALA A 13 4.52 4.66 7.90
CA ALA A 13 4.03 4.47 6.54
C ALA A 13 4.97 3.64 5.69
N ARG A 14 6.29 3.85 5.79
CA ARG A 14 7.28 2.99 5.10
C ARG A 14 7.20 1.54 5.56
N SER A 15 7.05 1.32 6.87
CA SER A 15 6.90 -0.02 7.44
C SER A 15 5.62 -0.70 6.96
N GLN A 16 4.50 0.02 6.95
CA GLN A 16 3.21 -0.48 6.43
C GLN A 16 3.30 -0.78 4.93
N ARG A 17 3.82 0.15 4.13
CA ARG A 17 4.02 -0.01 2.69
C ARG A 17 4.80 -1.28 2.37
N ASN A 18 5.92 -1.52 3.04
CA ASN A 18 6.74 -2.71 2.80
C ASN A 18 5.99 -4.02 3.12
N LYS A 19 5.19 -4.02 4.21
CA LYS A 19 4.35 -5.17 4.57
C LYS A 19 3.27 -5.42 3.51
N LEU A 20 2.62 -4.37 3.04
CA LEU A 20 1.59 -4.45 2.00
C LEU A 20 2.16 -4.95 0.67
N GLN A 21 3.35 -4.48 0.28
CA GLN A 21 4.05 -5.02 -0.90
C GLN A 21 4.32 -6.51 -0.78
N THR A 22 4.68 -6.99 0.42
CA THR A 22 4.87 -8.42 0.66
C THR A 22 3.56 -9.19 0.59
N MET A 23 2.46 -8.61 1.07
CA MET A 23 1.12 -9.21 1.00
C MET A 23 0.61 -9.26 -0.44
N SER A 24 0.73 -8.18 -1.21
CA SER A 24 0.33 -8.10 -2.62
C SER A 24 1.05 -9.17 -3.46
N ALA A 25 2.36 -9.33 -3.29
CA ALA A 25 3.13 -10.38 -3.96
C ALA A 25 2.62 -11.80 -3.64
N ARG A 26 2.38 -12.09 -2.36
CA ARG A 26 1.87 -13.41 -1.93
C ARG A 26 0.44 -13.69 -2.42
N LEU A 27 -0.41 -12.67 -2.43
CA LEU A 27 -1.79 -12.80 -2.94
C LEU A 27 -1.81 -13.00 -4.45
N THR A 28 -0.89 -12.36 -5.17
CA THR A 28 -0.71 -12.58 -6.61
C THR A 28 -0.31 -14.04 -6.88
N GLU A 29 0.67 -14.58 -6.13
CA GLU A 29 1.05 -16.00 -6.22
C GLU A 29 -0.13 -16.93 -5.93
N MET A 30 -0.90 -16.65 -4.87
CA MET A 30 -2.07 -17.43 -4.47
C MET A 30 -3.22 -17.37 -5.49
N THR A 31 -3.35 -16.26 -6.23
CA THR A 31 -4.36 -16.12 -7.29
C THR A 31 -4.14 -17.16 -8.39
N CYS A 32 -2.88 -17.41 -8.76
CA CYS A 32 -2.53 -18.43 -9.76
C CYS A 32 -2.85 -19.86 -9.31
N GLU A 33 -2.97 -20.13 -8.00
CA GLU A 33 -3.35 -21.46 -7.50
C GLU A 33 -4.81 -21.80 -7.82
N TRP A 34 -5.65 -20.79 -8.08
CA TRP A 34 -7.05 -20.99 -8.44
C TRP A 34 -7.27 -21.18 -9.94
N ASP A 35 -6.25 -20.95 -10.78
CA ASP A 35 -6.35 -21.02 -12.24
C ASP A 35 -6.92 -22.37 -12.72
N GLY A 36 -8.09 -22.29 -13.36
CA GLY A 36 -8.80 -23.46 -13.86
C GLY A 36 -9.51 -24.30 -12.79
N LEU A 37 -9.45 -23.90 -11.53
CA LEU A 37 -10.21 -24.50 -10.42
C LEU A 37 -11.44 -23.67 -10.05
N SER A 38 -11.31 -22.34 -9.98
CA SER A 38 -12.43 -21.46 -9.59
C SER A 38 -12.24 -20.01 -10.04
N GLY A 39 -12.91 -19.64 -11.14
CA GLY A 39 -12.89 -18.26 -11.65
C GLY A 39 -13.45 -17.22 -10.67
N TRP A 40 -14.32 -17.61 -9.73
CA TRP A 40 -14.79 -16.69 -8.68
C TRP A 40 -13.68 -16.39 -7.67
N LEU A 41 -12.91 -17.40 -7.25
CA LEU A 41 -11.79 -17.20 -6.32
C LEU A 41 -10.61 -16.49 -6.98
N GLU A 42 -10.36 -16.73 -8.27
CA GLU A 42 -9.43 -15.94 -9.09
C GLU A 42 -9.83 -14.45 -9.03
N THR A 43 -11.06 -14.13 -9.44
CA THR A 43 -11.57 -12.75 -9.48
C THR A 43 -11.52 -12.07 -8.11
N GLU A 44 -11.90 -12.77 -7.04
CA GLU A 44 -11.91 -12.19 -5.70
C GLU A 44 -10.49 -11.97 -5.16
N SER A 45 -9.54 -12.85 -5.51
CA SER A 45 -8.13 -12.68 -5.14
C SER A 45 -7.49 -11.51 -5.89
N GLU A 46 -7.79 -11.35 -7.19
CA GLU A 46 -7.36 -10.20 -8.00
C GLU A 46 -7.88 -8.88 -7.41
N ARG A 47 -9.16 -8.80 -7.03
CA ARG A 47 -9.74 -7.61 -6.37
C ARG A 47 -9.06 -7.26 -5.06
N LEU A 48 -8.67 -8.28 -4.28
CA LEU A 48 -7.94 -8.05 -3.03
C LEU A 48 -6.54 -7.49 -3.30
N VAL A 49 -5.85 -7.97 -4.33
CA VAL A 49 -4.57 -7.42 -4.79
C VAL A 49 -4.73 -5.95 -5.21
N GLU A 50 -5.73 -5.64 -6.05
CA GLU A 50 -6.01 -4.27 -6.49
C GLU A 50 -6.24 -3.31 -5.32
N SER A 51 -7.00 -3.72 -4.30
CA SER A 51 -7.26 -2.93 -3.10
C SER A 51 -5.98 -2.64 -2.30
N ILE A 52 -5.10 -3.63 -2.18
CA ILE A 52 -3.80 -3.45 -1.51
C ILE A 52 -2.89 -2.51 -2.30
N ASP A 53 -2.86 -2.65 -3.63
CA ASP A 53 -2.04 -1.80 -4.49
C ASP A 53 -2.50 -0.34 -4.47
N GLN A 54 -3.82 -0.09 -4.44
CA GLN A 54 -4.38 1.24 -4.22
C GLN A 54 -3.94 1.82 -2.86
N HIS A 55 -3.92 1.01 -1.80
CA HIS A 55 -3.46 1.47 -0.49
C HIS A 55 -1.95 1.75 -0.45
N ILE A 56 -1.14 0.96 -1.16
CA ILE A 56 0.30 1.22 -1.36
C ILE A 56 0.50 2.57 -2.06
N GLN A 57 -0.27 2.86 -3.11
CA GLN A 57 -0.21 4.13 -3.82
C GLN A 57 -0.54 5.31 -2.89
N ALA A 58 -1.61 5.20 -2.10
CA ALA A 58 -1.96 6.23 -1.12
C ALA A 58 -0.83 6.46 -0.10
N LEU A 59 -0.18 5.40 0.39
CA LEU A 59 0.98 5.54 1.27
C LEU A 59 2.18 6.20 0.57
N ASP A 60 2.41 5.92 -0.71
CA ASP A 60 3.47 6.56 -1.50
C ASP A 60 3.26 8.07 -1.66
N GLU A 61 2.03 8.49 -1.87
CA GLU A 61 1.64 9.90 -1.93
C GLU A 61 1.88 10.58 -0.58
N GLN A 62 1.37 10.02 0.52
CA GLN A 62 1.59 10.55 1.87
C GLN A 62 3.08 10.62 2.25
N ILE A 63 3.85 9.58 1.94
CA ILE A 63 5.30 9.56 2.19
C ILE A 63 6.00 10.68 1.42
N ARG A 64 5.60 10.92 0.16
CA ARG A 64 6.15 12.01 -0.67
C ARG A 64 5.84 13.36 -0.05
N ASP A 65 4.60 13.59 0.39
CA ASP A 65 4.20 14.87 0.97
C ASP A 65 4.90 15.15 2.29
N TRP A 66 4.90 14.18 3.21
CA TRP A 66 5.60 14.30 4.48
C TRP A 66 7.12 14.47 4.31
N ALA A 67 7.73 13.81 3.32
CA ALA A 67 9.14 13.99 3.01
C ALA A 67 9.45 15.43 2.54
N ASN A 68 8.52 16.06 1.84
CA ASN A 68 8.60 17.45 1.38
C ASN A 68 8.12 18.48 2.43
N GLY A 69 7.74 18.01 3.63
CA GLY A 69 7.22 18.88 4.70
C GLY A 69 5.80 19.38 4.47
N ARG A 70 5.08 18.82 3.50
CA ARG A 70 3.65 19.07 3.24
C ARG A 70 2.81 18.06 4.01
N SER A 71 1.60 18.43 4.36
CA SER A 71 0.63 17.54 4.98
C SER A 71 -0.73 17.81 4.39
N ASP A 72 -1.52 16.76 4.22
CA ASP A 72 -2.95 16.79 3.85
C ASP A 72 -3.85 17.52 4.86
N ARG A 73 -3.29 18.22 5.86
CA ARG A 73 -4.05 19.01 6.84
C ARG A 73 -4.70 20.28 6.28
N GLU A 74 -4.72 20.47 4.97
CA GLU A 74 -5.40 21.60 4.31
C GLU A 74 -6.44 21.10 3.29
N VAL A 75 -7.48 20.40 3.76
CA VAL A 75 -8.82 20.49 3.15
C VAL A 75 -9.83 20.47 4.31
N GLU A 76 -10.29 21.66 4.69
CA GLU A 76 -11.45 21.90 5.56
C GLU A 76 -12.74 21.79 4.74
#